data_AF-A0A367M1V6-F1
#
_entry.id   AF-A0A367M1V6-F1
#
_cell.length_a   1.000
_cell.length_b   1.000
_cell.length_c   1.000
_cell.angle_alpha   90.00
_cell.angle_beta   90.00
_cell.angle_gamma   90.00
#
_symmetry.space_group_name_H-M   'P 1'
#
loop_
_entity.id
_entity.type
_entity.pdbx_description
1 polymer ?
#
loop_
_entity_poly.entity_id
_entity_poly.type
_entity_poly.pdbx_seq_one_letter_code
_entity_poly.pdbx_strand_id
1 'polypeptide(L)'
;MTIHAQTPEPFSMSRAFTPRRLLLAVLLVALSALVLLGQSFRVFDRAWFAVQEWRHADAWKERSIWLPDYRVRIEAQPIEGLNDDVSALTFDPDRRTLFTVTNQPAQIIELSLQGKVLRTIPLTGFGDAEAIE
;
A
#
# COMPACT_ATOMS: atom_id res chain seq x y z
N MET A 1 43.61 59.85 42.23
CA MET A 1 43.14 58.46 42.36
C MET A 1 41.63 58.52 42.48
N THR A 2 40.93 58.41 41.36
CA THR A 2 39.46 58.45 41.32
C THR A 2 39.03 57.39 40.31
N ILE A 3 38.45 56.30 40.79
CA ILE A 3 38.07 55.14 39.98
C ILE A 3 36.72 55.47 39.32
N HIS A 4 36.71 55.62 37.99
CA HIS A 4 35.46 55.69 37.23
C HIS A 4 34.92 54.27 37.08
N ALA A 5 33.78 54.00 37.72
CA ALA A 5 33.05 52.75 37.56
C ALA A 5 32.43 52.68 36.16
N GLN A 6 32.74 51.61 35.42
CA GLN A 6 32.22 51.35 34.10
C GLN A 6 30.87 50.62 34.23
N THR A 7 29.80 51.26 33.78
CA THR A 7 28.46 50.67 33.71
C THR A 7 28.42 49.57 32.66
N PRO A 8 27.88 48.38 32.95
CA PRO A 8 27.78 47.30 31.97
C PRO A 8 26.68 47.59 30.95
N GLU A 9 27.00 47.45 29.66
CA GLU A 9 26.05 47.53 28.55
C GLU A 9 25.01 46.38 28.64
N PRO A 10 23.72 46.65 28.42
CA PRO A 10 22.71 45.59 28.45
C PRO A 10 22.86 44.66 27.25
N PHE A 11 23.01 43.36 27.52
CA PHE A 11 22.91 42.32 26.50
C PHE A 11 21.53 42.38 25.83
N SER A 12 21.48 42.84 24.58
CA SER A 12 20.27 42.85 23.75
C SER A 12 19.93 41.42 23.34
N MET A 13 19.09 40.75 24.14
CA MET A 13 18.43 39.51 23.72
C MET A 13 17.42 39.85 22.62
N SER A 14 17.83 39.59 21.38
CA SER A 14 16.96 39.72 20.21
C SER A 14 15.62 39.02 20.44
N ARG A 15 14.52 39.79 20.43
CA ARG A 15 13.15 39.27 20.52
C ARG A 15 12.83 38.55 19.20
N ALA A 16 13.21 37.28 19.10
CA ALA A 16 12.94 36.44 17.94
C ALA A 16 11.46 36.06 17.79
N PHE A 17 10.65 36.24 18.85
CA PHE A 17 9.25 35.83 18.92
C PHE A 17 8.30 36.96 18.54
N THR A 18 8.03 37.10 17.24
CA THR A 18 6.83 37.81 16.76
C THR A 18 5.75 36.78 16.44
N PRO A 19 4.46 37.04 16.73
CA PRO A 19 3.38 36.05 16.55
C PRO A 19 3.27 35.57 15.11
N ARG A 20 3.63 36.42 14.13
CA ARG A 20 3.73 36.06 12.71
C ARG A 20 4.78 34.98 12.44
N ARG A 21 5.95 35.06 13.08
CA ARG A 21 7.02 34.05 12.92
C ARG A 21 6.64 32.73 13.56
N LEU A 22 5.96 32.78 14.71
CA LEU A 22 5.43 31.58 15.37
C LEU A 22 4.33 30.91 14.53
N LEU A 23 3.41 31.70 13.96
CA LEU A 23 2.40 31.21 13.03
C LEU A 23 3.06 30.55 11.80
N LEU A 24 4.05 31.20 11.18
CA LEU A 24 4.78 30.63 10.04
C LEU A 24 5.50 29.32 10.41
N ALA A 25 6.13 29.25 11.59
CA ALA A 25 6.78 28.04 12.06
C ALA A 25 5.77 26.90 12.27
N VAL A 26 4.63 27.18 12.88
CA VAL A 26 3.54 26.20 13.05
C VAL A 26 3.01 25.72 11.71
N LEU A 27 2.79 26.63 10.74
CA LEU A 27 2.35 26.26 9.40
C LEU A 27 3.37 25.39 8.67
N LEU A 28 4.66 25.68 8.80
CA LEU A 28 5.73 24.87 8.21
C LEU A 28 5.77 23.46 8.82
N VAL A 29 5.64 23.35 10.14
CA VAL A 29 5.58 22.04 10.82
C VAL A 29 4.34 21.28 10.38
N ALA A 30 3.18 21.93 10.33
CA ALA A 30 1.93 21.31 9.88
C ALA A 30 2.03 20.82 8.42
N LEU A 31 2.59 21.64 7.52
CA LEU A 31 2.81 21.26 6.12
C LEU A 31 3.77 20.07 6.01
N SER A 32 4.85 20.09 6.79
CA SER A 32 5.84 18.99 6.80
C SER A 32 5.20 17.69 7.29
N ALA A 33 4.39 17.75 8.35
CA ALA A 33 3.64 16.60 8.85
C ALA A 33 2.65 16.07 7.80
N LEU A 34 1.94 16.96 7.09
CA LEU A 34 1.04 16.56 6.00
C LEU A 34 1.78 15.88 4.85
N VAL A 35 2.96 16.37 4.48
CA VAL A 35 3.80 15.74 3.44
C VAL A 35 4.25 14.36 3.90
N LEU A 36 4.74 14.22 5.14
CA LEU A 36 5.17 12.92 5.69
C LEU A 36 4.01 11.92 5.75
N LEU A 37 2.83 12.37 6.18
CA LEU A 37 1.61 11.55 6.21
C LEU A 37 1.17 11.17 4.78
N GLY A 38 1.21 12.12 3.84
CA GLY A 38 0.90 11.87 2.43
C GLY A 38 1.84 10.85 1.81
N GLN A 39 3.14 10.87 2.17
CA GLN A 39 4.12 9.88 1.75
C GLN A 39 3.84 8.51 2.38
N SER A 40 3.56 8.43 3.68
CA SER A 40 3.30 7.16 4.37
C SER A 40 2.08 6.42 3.81
N PHE A 41 1.06 7.15 3.38
CA PHE A 41 -0.14 6.59 2.74
C PHE A 41 -0.06 6.52 1.21
N ARG A 42 1.11 6.80 0.62
CA ARG A 42 1.34 6.82 -0.85
C ARG A 42 0.30 7.67 -1.61
N VAL A 43 -0.17 8.75 -1.00
CA VAL A 43 -1.22 9.62 -1.57
C VAL A 43 -0.73 10.28 -2.86
N PHE A 44 0.54 10.67 -2.92
CA PHE A 44 1.14 11.27 -4.11
C PHE A 44 1.19 10.29 -5.29
N ASP A 45 1.62 9.05 -5.07
CA ASP A 45 1.63 7.99 -6.10
C ASP A 45 0.22 7.73 -6.63
N ARG A 46 -0.76 7.58 -5.72
CA ARG A 46 -2.16 7.34 -6.07
C ARG A 46 -2.76 8.50 -6.85
N ALA A 47 -2.52 9.74 -6.42
CA ALA A 47 -3.01 10.93 -7.11
C ALA A 47 -2.39 11.06 -8.50
N TRP A 48 -1.08 10.82 -8.63
CA TRP A 48 -0.40 10.84 -9.91
C TRP A 48 -0.94 9.76 -10.85
N PHE A 49 -1.10 8.53 -10.36
CA PHE A 49 -1.68 7.41 -11.12
C PHE A 49 -3.11 7.74 -11.57
N ALA A 50 -3.95 8.29 -10.69
CA ALA A 50 -5.32 8.68 -11.03
C ALA A 50 -5.37 9.77 -12.12
N VAL A 51 -4.45 10.75 -12.10
CA VAL A 51 -4.34 11.76 -13.15
C VAL A 51 -3.91 11.15 -14.48
N GLN A 52 -2.93 10.23 -14.46
CA GLN A 52 -2.47 9.54 -15.66
C GLN A 52 -3.57 8.66 -16.26
N GLU A 53 -4.28 7.90 -15.42
CA GLU A 53 -5.40 7.07 -15.81
C GLU A 53 -6.52 7.91 -16.43
N TRP A 54 -6.95 8.99 -15.77
CA TRP A 54 -8.02 9.86 -16.29
C TRP A 54 -7.69 10.44 -17.67
N ARG A 55 -6.43 10.85 -17.91
CA ARG A 55 -5.99 11.39 -19.20
C ARG A 55 -6.05 10.39 -20.34
N HIS A 56 -6.01 9.09 -20.03
CA HIS A 56 -5.96 8.02 -21.02
C HIS A 56 -7.20 7.11 -20.97
N ALA A 57 -8.10 7.33 -20.03
CA ALA A 57 -9.25 6.47 -19.73
C ALA A 57 -10.11 6.18 -20.96
N ASP A 58 -10.55 7.22 -21.67
CA ASP A 58 -11.46 7.08 -22.82
C ASP A 58 -10.82 6.25 -23.94
N ALA A 59 -9.53 6.45 -24.21
CA ALA A 59 -8.82 5.73 -25.27
C ALA A 59 -8.55 4.26 -24.92
N TRP A 60 -8.42 3.93 -23.62
CA TRP A 60 -8.07 2.59 -23.15
C TRP A 60 -9.29 1.74 -22.84
N LYS A 61 -10.40 2.37 -22.44
CA LYS A 61 -11.68 1.70 -22.16
C LYS A 61 -12.23 0.94 -23.37
N GLU A 62 -12.03 1.45 -24.58
CA GLU A 62 -12.50 0.79 -25.81
C GLU A 62 -11.53 -0.28 -26.35
N ARG A 63 -10.29 -0.32 -25.85
CA ARG A 63 -9.19 -1.13 -26.43
C ARG A 63 -8.63 -2.19 -25.49
N SER A 64 -9.08 -2.24 -24.24
CA SER A 64 -8.55 -3.15 -23.22
C SER A 64 -9.61 -3.53 -22.19
N ILE A 65 -9.30 -4.53 -21.38
CA ILE A 65 -10.09 -4.86 -20.18
C ILE A 65 -10.05 -3.66 -19.24
N TRP A 66 -11.22 -3.07 -18.99
CA TRP A 66 -11.36 -1.89 -18.14
C TRP A 66 -11.38 -2.29 -16.66
N LEU A 67 -10.18 -2.45 -16.10
CA LEU A 67 -9.94 -2.82 -14.69
C LEU A 67 -10.62 -1.91 -13.64
N PRO A 68 -10.78 -0.58 -13.85
CA PRO A 68 -11.37 0.30 -12.84
C PRO A 68 -12.84 -0.02 -12.49
N ASP A 69 -13.56 -0.72 -13.36
CA ASP A 69 -14.94 -1.15 -13.08
C ASP A 69 -14.99 -2.50 -12.34
N TYR A 70 -13.86 -3.21 -12.21
CA TYR A 70 -13.81 -4.44 -11.43
C TYR A 70 -14.01 -4.13 -9.95
N ARG A 71 -14.83 -4.95 -9.30
CA ARG A 71 -15.09 -4.88 -7.86
C ARG A 71 -14.72 -6.22 -7.25
N VAL A 72 -14.03 -6.16 -6.13
CA VAL A 72 -13.75 -7.35 -5.34
C VAL A 72 -15.08 -7.94 -4.88
N ARG A 73 -15.36 -9.18 -5.27
CA ARG A 73 -16.58 -9.89 -4.87
C ARG A 73 -16.37 -10.67 -3.58
N ILE A 74 -15.18 -11.21 -3.39
CA ILE A 74 -14.77 -11.98 -2.23
C ILE A 74 -13.44 -11.39 -1.79
N GLU A 75 -13.46 -10.67 -0.67
CA GLU A 75 -12.27 -10.02 -0.13
C GLU A 75 -11.76 -10.80 1.08
N ALA A 76 -10.47 -11.13 1.06
CA ALA A 76 -9.76 -11.74 2.19
C ALA A 76 -10.48 -12.94 2.85
N GLN A 77 -11.20 -13.74 2.07
CA GLN A 77 -11.86 -14.96 2.56
C GLN A 77 -10.81 -15.98 2.99
N PRO A 78 -10.77 -16.38 4.27
CA PRO A 78 -9.88 -17.46 4.70
C PRO A 78 -10.23 -18.77 3.98
N ILE A 79 -9.20 -19.48 3.52
CA ILE A 79 -9.33 -20.83 2.96
C ILE A 79 -9.19 -21.81 4.12
N GLU A 80 -10.33 -22.28 4.64
CA GLU A 80 -10.34 -23.23 5.76
C GLU A 80 -9.56 -24.51 5.41
N GLY A 81 -8.68 -24.94 6.33
CA GLY A 81 -7.86 -26.12 6.15
C GLY A 81 -6.51 -25.87 5.45
N LEU A 82 -6.26 -24.64 4.99
CA LEU A 82 -4.94 -24.20 4.57
C LEU A 82 -4.35 -23.23 5.60
N ASN A 83 -3.20 -23.59 6.16
CA ASN A 83 -2.45 -22.74 7.09
C ASN A 83 -1.20 -22.12 6.46
N ASP A 84 -0.84 -22.60 5.26
CA ASP A 84 0.35 -22.18 4.52
C ASP A 84 -0.03 -21.25 3.37
N ASP A 85 0.96 -20.53 2.85
CA ASP A 85 0.80 -19.62 1.73
C ASP A 85 0.42 -20.37 0.44
N VAL A 86 -0.48 -19.74 -0.32
CA VAL A 86 -0.88 -20.19 -1.66
C VAL A 86 -0.15 -19.38 -2.72
N SER A 87 0.28 -20.07 -3.77
CA SER A 87 0.87 -19.50 -4.98
C SER A 87 -0.02 -19.81 -6.18
N ALA A 88 -0.15 -18.83 -7.08
CA ALA A 88 -0.98 -18.87 -8.28
C ALA A 88 -2.49 -19.10 -8.07
N LEU A 89 -3.29 -18.78 -9.08
CA LEU A 89 -4.73 -19.04 -9.12
C LEU A 89 -5.18 -19.15 -10.58
N THR A 90 -5.65 -20.32 -10.99
CA THR A 90 -6.24 -20.54 -12.33
C THR A 90 -7.70 -20.97 -12.21
N PHE A 91 -8.50 -20.68 -13.25
CA PHE A 91 -9.92 -21.02 -13.32
C PHE A 91 -10.15 -22.15 -14.31
N ASP A 92 -10.76 -23.24 -13.86
CA ASP A 92 -11.24 -24.32 -14.72
C ASP A 92 -12.68 -24.02 -15.18
N PRO A 93 -12.92 -23.70 -16.47
CA PRO A 93 -14.24 -23.34 -16.97
C PRO A 93 -15.22 -24.52 -17.02
N ASP A 94 -14.71 -25.75 -17.17
CA ASP A 94 -15.53 -26.96 -17.30
C ASP A 94 -16.08 -27.36 -15.94
N ARG A 95 -15.24 -27.33 -14.91
CA ARG A 95 -15.61 -27.65 -13.52
C ARG A 95 -16.22 -26.48 -12.78
N ARG A 96 -15.96 -25.25 -13.25
CA ARG A 96 -16.28 -23.99 -12.56
C ARG A 96 -15.65 -23.94 -11.17
N THR A 97 -14.38 -24.33 -11.09
CA THR A 97 -13.56 -24.33 -9.86
C THR A 97 -12.29 -23.51 -10.07
N LEU A 98 -11.60 -23.22 -8.97
CA LEU A 98 -10.29 -22.58 -8.98
C LEU A 98 -9.24 -23.59 -8.57
N PHE A 99 -8.03 -23.46 -9.11
CA PHE A 99 -6.86 -24.24 -8.69
C PHE A 99 -5.76 -23.31 -8.21
N THR A 100 -5.08 -23.71 -7.14
CA THR A 100 -3.92 -23.02 -6.57
C THR A 100 -2.91 -24.05 -6.09
N VAL A 101 -1.68 -23.63 -5.79
CA VAL A 101 -0.63 -24.50 -5.27
C VAL A 101 -0.09 -23.99 -3.93
N THR A 102 0.44 -24.88 -3.10
CA THR A 102 1.20 -24.53 -1.89
C THR A 102 2.66 -24.91 -2.08
N ASN A 103 3.57 -24.18 -1.44
CA ASN A 103 5.01 -24.45 -1.54
C ASN A 103 5.43 -25.64 -0.66
N GLN A 104 5.13 -25.60 0.65
CA GLN A 104 5.51 -26.65 1.61
C GLN A 104 4.37 -27.01 2.58
N PRO A 105 3.85 -28.24 2.55
CA PRO A 105 4.15 -29.28 1.56
C PRO A 105 3.63 -28.87 0.17
N ALA A 106 4.31 -29.32 -0.90
CA ALA A 106 3.90 -29.04 -2.26
C ALA A 106 2.56 -29.76 -2.55
N GLN A 107 1.51 -28.99 -2.84
CA GLN A 107 0.16 -29.53 -3.09
C GLN A 107 -0.56 -28.72 -4.15
N ILE A 108 -1.46 -29.36 -4.89
CA ILE A 108 -2.49 -28.68 -5.68
C ILE A 108 -3.76 -28.66 -4.84
N ILE A 109 -4.38 -27.49 -4.72
CA ILE A 109 -5.65 -27.29 -4.04
C ILE A 109 -6.71 -26.85 -5.05
N GLU A 110 -7.79 -27.61 -5.11
CA GLU A 110 -9.00 -27.25 -5.86
C GLU A 110 -9.98 -26.54 -4.91
N LEU A 111 -10.43 -25.36 -5.30
CA LEU A 111 -11.34 -24.52 -4.54
C LEU A 111 -12.65 -24.31 -5.31
N SER A 112 -13.75 -24.13 -4.58
CA SER A 112 -14.96 -23.56 -5.16
C SER A 112 -14.77 -22.09 -5.51
N LEU A 113 -15.67 -21.52 -6.32
CA LEU A 113 -15.72 -20.07 -6.57
C LEU A 113 -16.00 -19.23 -5.32
N GLN A 114 -16.29 -19.86 -4.18
CA GLN A 114 -16.50 -19.22 -2.88
C GLN A 114 -15.30 -19.39 -1.94
N GLY A 115 -14.18 -19.93 -2.42
CA GLY A 115 -12.96 -20.13 -1.63
C GLY A 115 -13.01 -21.33 -0.67
N LYS A 116 -13.91 -22.29 -0.90
CA LYS A 116 -13.98 -23.53 -0.10
C LYS A 116 -13.11 -24.61 -0.73
N VAL A 117 -12.30 -25.30 0.06
CA VAL A 117 -11.51 -26.46 -0.40
C VAL A 117 -12.45 -27.58 -0.84
N LEU A 118 -12.25 -28.06 -2.07
CA LEU A 118 -12.95 -29.20 -2.65
C LEU A 118 -12.07 -30.45 -2.67
N ARG A 119 -10.79 -30.28 -2.99
CA ARG A 119 -9.81 -31.36 -3.10
C ARG A 119 -8.39 -30.86 -2.84
N THR A 120 -7.57 -31.71 -2.24
CA THR A 120 -6.13 -31.51 -2.05
C THR A 120 -5.39 -32.67 -2.69
N ILE A 121 -4.34 -32.38 -3.46
CA ILE A 121 -3.54 -33.38 -4.18
C ILE A 121 -2.07 -33.15 -3.81
N PRO A 122 -1.41 -34.10 -3.12
CA PRO A 122 0.00 -33.96 -2.82
C PRO A 122 0.86 -34.04 -4.07
N LEU A 123 1.83 -33.14 -4.20
CA LEU A 123 2.85 -33.15 -5.24
C LEU A 123 4.12 -33.81 -4.71
N THR A 124 4.38 -35.03 -5.16
CA THR A 124 5.60 -35.75 -4.80
C THR A 124 6.74 -35.39 -5.74
N GLY A 125 7.91 -35.03 -5.21
CA GLY A 125 9.10 -34.69 -6.00
C GLY A 125 9.18 -33.22 -6.42
N PHE A 126 8.25 -32.38 -5.96
CA PHE A 126 8.27 -30.93 -6.17
C PHE A 126 8.84 -30.23 -4.94
N GLY A 127 9.81 -29.34 -5.16
CA GLY A 127 10.46 -28.58 -4.09
C GLY A 127 9.89 -27.18 -3.87
N ASP A 128 9.41 -26.54 -4.95
CA ASP A 128 8.92 -25.17 -4.95
C ASP A 128 7.86 -25.01 -6.06
N ALA A 129 6.58 -25.13 -5.69
CA ALA A 129 5.47 -25.03 -6.64
C ALA A 129 4.93 -23.59 -6.66
N GLU A 130 5.18 -22.87 -7.75
CA GLU A 130 4.86 -21.43 -7.85
C GLU A 130 3.80 -21.09 -8.92
N ALA A 131 3.56 -21.99 -9.86
CA ALA A 131 2.66 -21.76 -10.99
C ALA A 131 1.78 -22.97 -11.29
N ILE A 132 0.54 -22.69 -11.70
CA ILE A 132 -0.42 -23.64 -12.26
C ILE A 132 -1.30 -22.87 -13.25
N GLU A 133 -1.58 -23.44 -14.42
CA GLU A 133 -2.38 -22.83 -15.49
C GLU A 133 -3.46 -23.78 -16.01
#